data_AF-U2SZ72-F1
#
_entry.id   AF-U2SZ72-F1
#
_cell.length_a   1.000
_cell.length_b   1.000
_cell.length_c   1.000
_cell.angle_alpha   90.00
_cell.angle_beta   90.00
_cell.angle_gamma   90.00
#
_symmetry.space_group_name_H-M   'P 1'
#
loop_
_entity.id
_entity.type
_entity.pdbx_description
1 polymer ?
#
loop_
_entity_poly.entity_id
_entity_poly.type
_entity_poly.pdbx_seq_one_letter_code
_entity_poly.pdbx_strand_id
1 'polypeptide(L)'
;MLPLVVLVLFLEGRGLQLYFGEEFSQMAALPNGDVGGYAKLFGYPLLAGGWLFGGILVRVSVLVLMAAGVTACAKLARYVWKKRFD
;
A
#
# COMPACT_ATOMS: atom_id res chain seq x y z
N MET A 1 9.25 -17.18 0.03
CA MET A 1 9.61 -15.96 -0.73
C MET A 1 8.42 -15.06 -1.01
N LEU A 2 7.33 -15.54 -1.65
CA LEU A 2 6.15 -14.73 -1.97
C LEU A 2 5.56 -13.88 -0.81
N PRO A 3 5.33 -14.41 0.41
CA PRO A 3 4.74 -13.60 1.49
C PRO A 3 5.66 -12.49 1.98
N LEU A 4 6.97 -12.68 1.88
CA LEU A 4 7.97 -11.71 2.32
C LEU A 4 8.05 -10.54 1.33
N VAL A 5 8.03 -10.84 0.02
CA VAL A 5 7.93 -9.82 -1.04
C VAL A 5 6.65 -8.99 -0.90
N VAL A 6 5.51 -9.63 -0.63
CA VAL A 6 4.23 -8.94 -0.45
C VAL A 6 4.24 -8.07 0.81
N LEU A 7 4.90 -8.51 1.89
CA LEU A 7 5.07 -7.71 3.09
C LEU A 7 5.93 -6.46 2.84
N VAL A 8 7.02 -6.60 2.08
CA VAL A 8 7.88 -5.46 1.69
C VAL A 8 7.08 -4.45 0.88
N LEU A 9 6.33 -4.90 -0.13
CA LEU A 9 5.47 -4.03 -0.93
C LEU A 9 4.38 -3.35 -0.10
N PHE A 10 3.80 -4.05 0.87
CA PHE A 10 2.84 -3.44 1.80
C PHE A 10 3.49 -2.33 2.63
N LEU A 11 4.66 -2.57 3.19
CA LEU A 11 5.39 -1.61 4.01
C LEU A 11 5.83 -0.40 3.19
N GLU A 12 6.36 -0.60 1.99
CA GLU A 12 6.69 0.49 1.07
C GLU A 12 5.45 1.30 0.69
N GLY A 13 4.34 0.64 0.37
CA GLY A 13 3.08 1.33 0.07
C GLY A 13 2.59 2.18 1.23
N ARG A 14 2.66 1.67 2.47
CA ARG A 14 2.32 2.45 3.68
C ARG A 14 3.30 3.59 3.93
N GLY A 15 4.59 3.35 3.75
CA GLY A 15 5.64 4.36 3.88
C GLY A 15 5.42 5.50 2.89
N LEU A 16 5.09 5.19 1.63
CA LEU A 16 4.74 6.19 0.63
C LEU A 16 3.52 7.01 1.04
N GLN A 17 2.43 6.37 1.49
CA GLN A 17 1.24 7.11 1.93
C GLN A 17 1.53 8.07 3.07
N LEU A 18 2.35 7.66 4.04
CA LEU A 18 2.76 8.50 5.15
C LEU A 18 3.65 9.65 4.69
N TYR A 19 4.67 9.35 3.88
CA TYR A 19 5.59 10.34 3.33
C TYR A 19 4.85 11.41 2.53
N PHE A 20 4.07 11.00 1.53
CA PHE A 20 3.31 11.94 0.71
C PHE A 20 2.20 12.67 1.50
N GLY A 21 1.63 12.04 2.54
CA GLY A 21 0.68 12.69 3.44
C GLY A 21 1.33 13.79 4.29
N GLU A 22 2.56 13.56 4.77
CA GLU A 22 3.35 14.55 5.50
C GLU A 22 3.73 15.74 4.61
N GLU A 23 4.23 15.45 3.40
CA GLU A 23 4.52 16.47 2.38
C GLU A 23 3.27 17.29 2.02
N PHE A 24 2.09 16.66 2.00
CA PHE A 24 0.81 17.35 1.76
C PHE A 24 0.48 18.33 2.89
N SER A 25 0.76 17.94 4.14
CA SER A 25 0.58 18.78 5.32
C SER A 25 1.53 19.98 5.30
N GLN A 26 2.80 19.76 4.95
CA GLN A 26 3.79 20.82 4.80
C GLN A 26 3.42 21.78 3.66
N MET A 27 2.98 21.27 2.51
CA MET A 27 2.50 22.11 1.40
C MET A 27 1.24 22.89 1.77
N ALA A 28 0.32 22.31 2.55
CA ALA A 28 -0.87 23.02 3.01
C ALA A 28 -0.54 24.24 3.88
N ALA A 29 0.53 24.16 4.68
CA ALA A 29 1.00 25.24 5.55
C ALA A 29 1.63 26.42 4.80
N LEU A 30 1.95 26.31 3.49
CA LEU A 30 2.49 27.44 2.73
C LEU A 30 1.47 28.58 2.58
N PRO A 31 1.88 29.84 2.70
CA PRO A 31 0.99 30.99 2.47
C PRO A 31 0.50 31.01 1.01
N ASN A 32 -0.76 31.35 0.79
CA ASN A 32 -1.40 31.41 -0.54
C ASN A 32 -0.96 32.63 -1.39
N GLY A 33 0.24 33.17 -1.17
CA GLY A 33 0.83 34.17 -2.06
C GLY A 33 1.32 33.55 -3.37
N ASP A 34 1.78 34.35 -4.33
CA ASP A 34 2.13 33.88 -5.68
C ASP A 34 2.98 32.60 -5.67
N VAL A 35 4.10 32.60 -4.96
CA VAL A 35 5.03 31.45 -4.91
C VAL A 35 4.39 30.21 -4.25
N GLY A 36 3.65 30.38 -3.16
CA GLY A 36 2.98 29.28 -2.47
C GLY A 36 1.75 28.75 -3.20
N GLY A 37 1.05 29.61 -3.94
CA GLY A 37 -0.06 29.26 -4.82
C GLY A 37 0.43 28.40 -6.00
N TYR A 38 1.52 28.79 -6.66
CA TYR A 38 2.13 27.97 -7.73
C TYR A 38 2.68 26.65 -7.19
N ALA A 39 3.35 26.66 -6.04
CA ALA A 39 3.85 25.44 -5.40
C ALA A 39 2.70 24.45 -5.09
N LYS A 40 1.56 24.95 -4.62
CA LYS A 40 0.35 24.16 -4.39
C LYS A 40 -0.25 23.63 -5.70
N LEU A 41 -0.36 24.47 -6.73
CA LEU A 41 -0.98 24.11 -8.01
C LEU A 41 -0.27 22.96 -8.72
N PHE A 42 1.08 22.93 -8.68
CA PHE A 42 1.88 21.88 -9.30
C PHE A 42 2.28 20.75 -8.33
N GLY A 43 2.39 21.05 -7.04
CA GLY A 43 2.77 20.08 -6.01
C GLY A 43 1.64 19.14 -5.63
N TYR A 44 0.40 19.63 -5.47
CA TYR A 44 -0.72 18.78 -5.05
C TYR A 44 -1.02 17.61 -5.99
N PRO A 45 -1.01 17.76 -7.33
CA PRO A 45 -1.19 16.62 -8.22
C PRO A 45 -0.09 15.56 -8.07
N LEU A 46 1.15 16.00 -7.86
CA LEU A 46 2.29 15.10 -7.71
C LEU A 46 2.20 14.31 -6.39
N LEU A 47 1.88 15.01 -5.29
CA LEU A 47 1.70 14.39 -3.98
C LEU A 47 0.48 13.46 -3.94
N ALA A 48 -0.62 13.86 -4.56
CA ALA A 48 -1.81 13.02 -4.70
C ALA A 48 -1.49 11.74 -5.50
N GLY A 49 -0.72 11.85 -6.58
CA GLY A 49 -0.26 10.70 -7.36
C GLY A 49 0.58 9.73 -6.53
N GLY A 50 1.55 10.24 -5.77
CA GLY A 50 2.38 9.44 -4.86
C GLY A 50 1.55 8.74 -3.76
N TRP A 51 0.62 9.47 -3.15
CA TRP A 51 -0.28 8.93 -2.13
C TRP A 51 -1.21 7.84 -2.67
N LEU A 52 -1.77 8.04 -3.88
CA LEU A 52 -2.61 7.05 -4.56
C LEU A 52 -1.81 5.80 -4.91
N PHE A 53 -0.58 5.95 -5.43
CA PHE A 53 0.28 4.82 -5.75
C PHE A 53 0.60 3.98 -4.51
N GLY A 54 0.95 4.63 -3.38
CA GLY A 54 1.12 3.95 -2.10
C GLY A 54 -0.16 3.20 -1.67
N GLY A 55 -1.33 3.81 -1.82
CA GLY A 55 -2.61 3.19 -1.51
C GLY A 55 -2.93 1.96 -2.37
N ILE A 56 -2.58 1.99 -3.66
CA ILE A 56 -2.73 0.85 -4.56
C ILE A 56 -1.81 -0.29 -4.11
N LEU A 57 -0.53 -0.02 -3.81
CA LEU A 57 0.40 -1.05 -3.30
C LEU A 57 -0.14 -1.73 -2.05
N VAL A 58 -0.66 -0.95 -1.10
CA VAL A 58 -1.24 -1.47 0.14
C VAL A 58 -2.42 -2.39 -0.16
N ARG A 59 -3.38 -1.93 -0.97
CA ARG A 59 -4.59 -2.71 -1.29
C ARG A 59 -4.27 -4.01 -2.03
N VAL A 60 -3.39 -3.93 -3.03
CA VAL A 60 -2.96 -5.11 -3.80
C VAL A 60 -2.25 -6.11 -2.88
N SER A 61 -1.35 -5.62 -2.02
CA SER A 61 -0.62 -6.48 -1.09
C SER A 61 -1.55 -7.22 -0.12
N VAL A 62 -2.57 -6.53 0.41
CA VAL A 62 -3.59 -7.15 1.28
C VAL A 62 -4.38 -8.24 0.54
N LEU A 63 -4.82 -7.96 -0.70
CA LEU A 63 -5.55 -8.94 -1.51
C LEU A 63 -4.71 -10.20 -1.78
N VAL A 64 -3.44 -10.02 -2.11
CA VAL A 64 -2.52 -11.14 -2.35
C VAL A 64 -2.27 -11.93 -1.06
N LEU A 65 -2.12 -11.27 0.09
CA LEU A 65 -1.94 -11.94 1.38
C LEU A 65 -3.18 -12.77 1.76
N MET A 66 -4.38 -12.23 1.54
CA MET A 66 -5.64 -12.93 1.76
C MET A 66 -5.76 -14.16 0.86
N ALA A 67 -5.47 -14.03 -0.44
CA ALA A 67 -5.48 -15.16 -1.36
C ALA A 67 -4.45 -16.23 -0.98
N ALA A 68 -3.24 -15.83 -0.57
CA ALA A 68 -2.21 -16.74 -0.08
C ALA A 68 -2.66 -17.48 1.19
N GLY A 69 -3.33 -16.79 2.12
CA GLY A 69 -3.89 -17.40 3.33
C GLY A 69 -4.97 -18.45 3.01
N VAL A 70 -5.92 -18.12 2.14
CA VAL A 70 -7.00 -19.04 1.73
C VAL A 70 -6.44 -20.28 1.05
N THR A 71 -5.49 -20.11 0.12
CA THR A 71 -4.87 -21.25 -0.58
C THR A 71 -4.04 -22.14 0.36
N ALA A 72 -3.36 -21.56 1.35
CA ALA A 72 -2.65 -22.31 2.37
C ALA A 72 -3.61 -23.14 3.24
N CYS A 73 -4.71 -22.54 3.72
CA CYS A 73 -5.75 -23.25 4.46
C CYS A 73 -6.36 -24.40 3.64
N ALA A 74 -6.67 -24.17 2.37
CA ALA A 74 -7.23 -25.21 1.49
C ALA A 74 -6.25 -26.38 1.28
N LYS A 75 -4.95 -26.10 1.09
CA LYS A 75 -3.92 -27.14 0.99
C LYS A 75 -3.79 -27.93 2.29
N LEU A 76 -3.82 -27.25 3.43
CA LEU A 76 -3.70 -27.90 4.74
C LEU A 76 -4.92 -28.78 5.03
N ALA A 77 -6.13 -28.31 4.71
CA ALA A 77 -7.36 -29.09 4.83
C ALA A 77 -7.30 -30.36 3.96
N ARG A 78 -6.88 -30.25 2.69
CA ARG A 78 -6.69 -31.42 1.82
C ARG A 78 -5.65 -32.39 2.36
N TYR A 79 -4.54 -31.89 2.89
CA TYR A 79 -3.49 -32.72 3.47
C TYR A 79 -3.99 -33.50 4.70
N VAL A 80 -4.69 -32.83 5.62
CA VAL A 80 -5.29 -33.46 6.80
C VAL A 80 -6.34 -34.48 6.38
N TRP A 81 -7.18 -34.15 5.40
CA TRP A 81 -8.23 -35.05 4.93
C TRP A 81 -7.62 -36.32 4.31
N LYS A 82 -6.61 -36.16 3.45
CA LYS A 82 -5.88 -37.29 2.88
C LYS A 82 -5.24 -38.17 3.96
N LYS A 83 -4.53 -37.56 4.93
CA LYS A 83 -3.86 -38.31 6.01
C LYS A 83 -4.82 -39.00 7.00
N ARG A 84 -6.11 -38.63 7.01
CA ARG A 84 -7.11 -39.18 7.93
C ARG A 84 -7.94 -40.31 7.31
N PHE A 85 -8.00 -40.39 5.98
CA PHE A 85 -8.86 -41.30 5.24
C PHE A 85 -8.11 -42.22 4.25
N ASP A 86 -6.84 -41.95 3.95
CA ASP A 86 -5.85 -42.94 3.48
C ASP A 86 -5.05 -43.49 4.67
#